data_AF-A0A974YRA3-F1
#
_entry.id   AF-A0A974YRA3-F1
#
_cell.length_a   1.000
_cell.length_b   1.000
_cell.length_c   1.000
_cell.angle_alpha   90.00
_cell.angle_beta   90.00
_cell.angle_gamma   90.00
#
_symmetry.space_group_name_H-M   'P 1'
#
loop_
_entity.id
_entity.type
_entity.pdbx_description
1 polymer ?
#
loop_
_entity_poly.entity_id
_entity_poly.type
_entity_poly.pdbx_seq_one_letter_code
_entity_poly.pdbx_strand_id
1 'polypeptide(L)'
;MLQRSNDISVLLDLCASSLDGFAGRQLAYEDTLIYPLPRSAYCTIVEADMAVRDDIKWFKRNFAAEVREALTGTPLTLDLLCAIALQETGYIWRKLVARGLPMKDVLRLSVGDTLDAPRRSAFPRNKAALVARENGQQMFELAHDLLVEMGEATGIQEYINAGRNPNKFCHGYGIFQRDLQFYKEDPDYFLSQAWADFSRCLDEAVKELKKGLRNLGYHNLSSLSDRQLCYVAIVYNTGFGNFDEDRGLKQGFEDENGVYYGEHIARFLEASKAVPTPATEPEDEDVGTGPGPVGTGTGGGTTRSVVDVAQGELATYGGIAEGDEPLRSHIDDYWRAANANPAHFSPTEDAWSAAFVSYCVRRSGATQDQFNFNIRHSEFVFTAIKNEEHDRGDFRGYAITEYAPKIGDIIQNNQPGYDFSFSYARTHSQYPSHSAIVVGFETRNGVRHAITIGGNESNTVGRKLVPLTAGGFVRQRANTNHYISILENRMAGGAGTGPRLPGRYVVRARPDLNLRAGPDTTFTIKQVLDYGTILHALEFVDTPRGVWALVDLEGDGGRDGYVFASYLVPA
;
A
#
# COMPACT_ATOMS: atom_id res chain seq x y z
N MET A 1 -17.06 -56.31 21.51
CA MET A 1 -16.05 -55.63 22.36
C MET A 1 -15.63 -54.37 21.63
N LEU A 2 -16.05 -53.21 22.16
CA LEU A 2 -15.62 -51.82 21.86
C LEU A 2 -15.68 -51.40 20.36
N GLN A 3 -16.81 -50.95 19.78
CA GLN A 3 -17.52 -49.64 19.91
C GLN A 3 -16.62 -48.45 19.47
N ARG A 4 -16.96 -47.55 18.52
CA ARG A 4 -18.24 -46.90 18.17
C ARG A 4 -18.28 -46.40 16.70
N SER A 5 -19.46 -46.51 16.09
CA SER A 5 -19.96 -45.64 15.00
C SER A 5 -20.43 -44.29 15.54
N ASN A 6 -20.64 -43.28 14.68
CA ASN A 6 -21.91 -42.53 14.63
C ASN A 6 -21.96 -41.54 13.45
N ASP A 7 -22.99 -41.73 12.63
CA ASP A 7 -23.61 -40.77 11.71
C ASP A 7 -24.00 -39.46 12.42
N ILE A 8 -23.83 -38.34 11.71
CA ILE A 8 -24.56 -37.08 11.95
C ILE A 8 -25.15 -36.64 10.60
N SER A 9 -26.34 -37.15 10.33
CA SER A 9 -27.20 -36.80 9.20
C SER A 9 -28.65 -36.64 9.68
N VAL A 10 -28.87 -35.87 10.75
CA VAL A 10 -30.21 -35.41 11.19
C VAL A 10 -30.02 -34.15 12.04
N LEU A 11 -30.16 -32.94 11.47
CA LEU A 11 -30.44 -31.67 12.18
C LEU A 11 -30.58 -30.44 11.24
N LEU A 12 -31.31 -30.56 10.13
CA LEU A 12 -31.67 -29.41 9.29
C LEU A 12 -33.10 -29.58 8.73
N ASP A 13 -34.11 -29.53 9.60
CA ASP A 13 -35.51 -29.57 9.15
C ASP A 13 -36.52 -28.85 10.06
N LEU A 14 -36.08 -27.85 10.84
CA LEU A 14 -36.97 -27.08 11.71
C LEU A 14 -36.64 -25.58 11.65
N CYS A 15 -37.00 -24.91 10.54
CA CYS A 15 -37.24 -23.46 10.51
C CYS A 15 -37.92 -22.99 9.21
N ALA A 16 -38.86 -23.76 8.66
CA ALA A 16 -39.64 -23.35 7.49
C ALA A 16 -41.12 -23.71 7.64
N SER A 17 -41.79 -23.17 8.65
CA SER A 17 -43.25 -23.09 8.65
C SER A 17 -43.77 -22.23 9.80
N SER A 18 -44.35 -21.08 9.43
CA SER A 18 -45.46 -20.35 10.06
C SER A 18 -45.10 -18.88 10.23
N LEU A 19 -45.81 -18.02 9.51
CA LEU A 19 -46.50 -16.86 10.07
C LEU A 19 -47.34 -16.21 8.96
N ASP A 20 -48.54 -16.75 8.79
CA ASP A 20 -49.69 -16.01 8.25
C ASP A 20 -50.40 -15.27 9.40
N GLY A 21 -50.61 -13.97 9.21
CA GLY A 21 -51.72 -13.16 9.76
C GLY A 21 -51.90 -12.98 11.27
N PHE A 22 -51.77 -11.74 11.77
CA PHE A 22 -52.92 -10.95 12.28
C PHE A 22 -52.50 -9.52 12.70
N ALA A 23 -53.44 -8.59 12.52
CA ALA A 23 -53.29 -7.15 12.71
C ALA A 23 -53.49 -6.66 14.15
N GLY A 24 -52.78 -5.58 14.50
CA GLY A 24 -53.27 -4.47 15.33
C GLY A 24 -53.32 -4.62 16.85
N ARG A 25 -52.38 -3.99 17.56
CA ARG A 25 -52.63 -2.98 18.62
C ARG A 25 -51.32 -2.50 19.25
N GLN A 26 -51.33 -1.23 19.60
CA GLN A 26 -50.29 -0.47 20.28
C GLN A 26 -50.46 -0.64 21.80
N LEU A 27 -49.38 -1.02 22.51
CA LEU A 27 -48.89 -0.46 23.80
C LEU A 27 -48.20 -1.49 24.71
N ALA A 28 -47.14 -0.96 25.34
CA ALA A 28 -46.51 -1.33 26.61
C ALA A 28 -45.48 -2.46 26.65
N TYR A 29 -44.25 -2.02 26.93
CA TYR A 29 -43.16 -2.75 27.58
C TYR A 29 -43.67 -3.57 28.76
N GLU A 30 -43.42 -4.88 28.76
CA GLU A 30 -42.95 -5.62 29.92
C GLU A 30 -42.52 -7.05 29.52
N ASP A 31 -41.63 -7.60 30.35
CA ASP A 31 -40.80 -8.78 30.17
C ASP A 31 -41.47 -10.09 29.72
N THR A 32 -40.60 -10.98 29.26
CA THR A 32 -40.61 -12.46 29.27
C THR A 32 -40.89 -13.25 27.98
N LEU A 33 -40.02 -14.27 27.81
CA LEU A 33 -40.09 -15.47 26.96
C LEU A 33 -39.50 -15.38 25.54
N ILE A 34 -38.19 -15.11 25.48
CA ILE A 34 -37.34 -15.68 24.42
C ILE A 34 -37.07 -17.15 24.80
N TYR A 35 -37.57 -18.10 24.01
CA TYR A 35 -37.07 -19.46 24.02
C TYR A 35 -35.55 -19.40 23.80
N PRO A 36 -34.71 -19.86 24.73
CA PRO A 36 -33.28 -19.81 24.50
C PRO A 36 -32.96 -20.79 23.37
N LEU A 37 -32.54 -20.28 22.21
CA LEU A 37 -31.75 -21.07 21.27
C LEU A 37 -30.64 -21.79 22.07
N PRO A 38 -30.24 -23.01 21.67
CA PRO A 38 -29.20 -23.74 22.39
C PRO A 38 -27.96 -22.84 22.58
N ARG A 39 -27.34 -22.89 23.75
CA ARG A 39 -26.16 -22.07 24.11
C ARG A 39 -25.05 -22.13 23.05
N SER A 40 -24.95 -23.26 22.33
CA SER A 40 -24.07 -23.47 21.17
C SER A 40 -24.42 -22.56 19.99
N ALA A 41 -25.70 -22.43 19.64
CA ALA A 41 -26.15 -21.59 18.52
C ALA A 41 -25.99 -20.09 18.85
N TYR A 42 -26.25 -19.69 20.09
CA TYR A 42 -25.94 -18.32 20.54
C TYR A 42 -24.44 -18.02 20.50
N CYS A 43 -23.58 -18.95 20.94
CA CYS A 43 -22.12 -18.78 20.89
C CYS A 43 -21.63 -18.59 19.44
N THR A 44 -22.10 -19.43 18.51
CA THR A 44 -21.72 -19.36 17.09
C THR A 44 -22.21 -18.09 16.39
N ILE A 45 -23.42 -17.61 16.69
CA ILE A 45 -23.95 -16.36 16.12
C ILE A 45 -23.18 -15.14 16.64
N VAL A 46 -22.88 -15.11 17.94
CA VAL A 46 -22.10 -14.02 18.56
C VAL A 46 -20.66 -14.00 18.05
N GLU A 47 -20.03 -15.17 17.89
CA GLU A 47 -18.67 -15.29 17.33
C GLU A 47 -18.61 -14.82 15.87
N ALA A 48 -19.63 -15.15 15.06
CA ALA A 48 -19.72 -14.68 13.67
C ALA A 48 -19.92 -13.16 13.57
N ASP A 49 -20.75 -12.56 14.43
CA ASP A 49 -20.95 -11.11 14.48
C ASP A 49 -19.69 -10.37 14.98
N MET A 50 -18.98 -10.95 15.97
CA MET A 50 -17.71 -10.41 16.45
C MET A 50 -16.61 -10.43 15.38
N ALA A 51 -16.51 -11.53 14.61
CA ALA A 51 -15.53 -11.64 13.53
C ALA A 51 -15.76 -10.59 12.43
N VAL A 52 -17.01 -10.35 12.04
CA VAL A 52 -17.34 -9.30 11.04
C VAL A 52 -16.96 -7.91 11.55
N ARG A 53 -17.21 -7.59 12.83
CA ARG A 53 -16.81 -6.30 13.40
C ARG A 53 -15.30 -6.11 13.43
N ASP A 54 -14.55 -7.16 13.74
CA ASP A 54 -13.08 -7.08 13.77
C ASP A 54 -12.49 -6.96 12.36
N ASP A 55 -13.07 -7.63 11.37
CA ASP A 55 -12.75 -7.42 9.96
C ASP A 55 -13.01 -5.96 9.55
N ILE A 56 -14.17 -5.39 9.89
CA ILE A 56 -14.49 -3.98 9.61
C ILE A 56 -13.47 -3.03 10.27
N LYS A 57 -13.13 -3.25 11.54
CA LYS A 57 -12.12 -2.44 12.25
C LYS A 57 -10.77 -2.53 11.54
N TRP A 58 -10.37 -3.72 11.11
CA TRP A 58 -9.13 -3.92 10.37
C TRP A 58 -9.17 -3.17 9.04
N PHE A 59 -10.23 -3.30 8.25
CA PHE A 59 -10.35 -2.62 6.97
C PHE A 59 -10.29 -1.10 7.15
N LYS A 60 -11.11 -0.56 8.06
CA LYS A 60 -11.17 0.88 8.34
C LYS A 60 -9.84 1.42 8.88
N ARG A 61 -9.16 0.68 9.76
CA ARG A 61 -7.85 1.10 10.29
C ARG A 61 -6.81 1.23 9.19
N ASN A 62 -6.80 0.32 8.22
CA ASN A 62 -5.75 0.27 7.21
C ASN A 62 -6.06 1.14 6.00
N PHE A 63 -7.34 1.33 5.65
CA PHE A 63 -7.72 1.85 4.33
C PHE A 63 -8.71 3.01 4.35
N ALA A 64 -9.23 3.42 5.51
CA ALA A 64 -10.27 4.45 5.54
C ALA A 64 -9.83 5.80 4.96
N ALA A 65 -8.58 6.20 5.19
CA ALA A 65 -8.06 7.47 4.67
C ALA A 65 -8.05 7.47 3.14
N GLU A 66 -7.39 6.48 2.55
CA GLU A 66 -7.26 6.31 1.10
C GLU A 66 -8.61 6.10 0.39
N VAL A 67 -9.51 5.32 1.00
CA VAL A 67 -10.88 5.16 0.47
C VAL A 67 -11.63 6.48 0.50
N ARG A 68 -11.58 7.25 1.59
CA ARG A 68 -12.28 8.54 1.64
C ARG A 68 -11.77 9.51 0.60
N GLU A 69 -10.46 9.57 0.41
CA GLU A 69 -9.83 10.39 -0.62
C GLU A 69 -10.33 10.01 -2.02
N ALA A 70 -10.27 8.72 -2.38
CA ALA A 70 -10.71 8.24 -3.69
C ALA A 70 -12.22 8.46 -3.97
N LEU A 71 -13.02 8.55 -2.92
CA LEU A 71 -14.47 8.79 -3.00
C LEU A 71 -14.85 10.28 -2.99
N THR A 72 -13.88 11.20 -2.85
CA THR A 72 -14.13 12.65 -2.86
C THR A 72 -14.94 13.07 -4.09
N GLY A 73 -15.98 13.87 -3.86
CA GLY A 73 -16.87 14.35 -4.92
C GLY A 73 -17.82 13.30 -5.48
N THR A 74 -17.93 12.13 -4.85
CA THR A 74 -18.90 11.08 -5.20
C THR A 74 -19.89 10.85 -4.07
N PRO A 75 -21.10 10.33 -4.33
CA PRO A 75 -22.03 9.97 -3.27
C PRO A 75 -21.80 8.55 -2.71
N LEU A 76 -20.68 7.91 -3.05
CA LEU A 76 -20.26 6.62 -2.51
C LEU A 76 -19.68 6.82 -1.10
N THR A 77 -19.66 5.76 -0.30
CA THR A 77 -19.23 5.82 1.10
C THR A 77 -18.13 4.81 1.40
N LEU A 78 -17.30 5.13 2.39
CA LEU A 78 -16.34 4.19 2.99
C LEU A 78 -17.03 2.90 3.42
N ASP A 79 -18.23 3.01 4.01
CA ASP A 79 -18.97 1.86 4.51
C ASP A 79 -19.40 0.92 3.37
N LEU A 80 -19.77 1.46 2.20
CA LEU A 80 -20.07 0.65 1.01
C LEU A 80 -18.82 -0.08 0.50
N LEU A 81 -17.67 0.59 0.41
CA LEU A 81 -16.43 -0.05 -0.05
C LEU A 81 -15.98 -1.14 0.93
N CYS A 82 -16.12 -0.90 2.24
CA CYS A 82 -15.87 -1.92 3.25
C CYS A 82 -16.83 -3.12 3.11
N ALA A 83 -18.12 -2.86 2.86
CA ALA A 83 -19.11 -3.92 2.63
C ALA A 83 -18.78 -4.78 1.40
N ILE A 84 -18.36 -4.14 0.30
CA ILE A 84 -17.91 -4.85 -0.91
C ILE A 84 -16.64 -5.66 -0.61
N ALA A 85 -15.62 -5.08 0.03
CA ALA A 85 -14.39 -5.81 0.39
C ALA A 85 -14.65 -7.05 1.26
N LEU A 86 -15.59 -6.95 2.21
CA LEU A 86 -16.02 -8.08 3.04
C LEU A 86 -16.72 -9.16 2.22
N GLN A 87 -17.63 -8.76 1.34
CA GLN A 87 -18.39 -9.67 0.50
C GLN A 87 -17.50 -10.39 -0.51
N GLU A 88 -16.58 -9.67 -1.14
CA GLU A 88 -15.73 -10.20 -2.21
C GLU A 88 -14.62 -11.11 -1.67
N THR A 89 -13.92 -10.69 -0.61
CA THR A 89 -12.77 -11.46 -0.09
C THR A 89 -12.64 -11.52 1.44
N GLY A 90 -13.59 -10.97 2.22
CA GLY A 90 -13.57 -10.94 3.70
C GLY A 90 -13.13 -12.25 4.34
N TYR A 91 -13.72 -13.34 3.88
CA TYR A 91 -13.46 -14.70 4.37
C TYR A 91 -12.04 -15.23 4.05
N ILE A 92 -11.36 -14.68 3.04
CA ILE A 92 -9.97 -14.97 2.70
C ILE A 92 -9.03 -14.15 3.58
N TRP A 93 -9.09 -12.82 3.50
CA TRP A 93 -8.10 -11.98 4.17
C TRP A 93 -8.20 -12.07 5.70
N ARG A 94 -9.37 -12.33 6.29
CA ARG A 94 -9.46 -12.62 7.73
C ARG A 94 -8.59 -13.79 8.17
N LYS A 95 -8.51 -14.85 7.36
CA LYS A 95 -7.72 -16.05 7.69
C LYS A 95 -6.23 -15.76 7.54
N LEU A 96 -5.85 -14.98 6.54
CA LEU A 96 -4.47 -14.55 6.31
C LEU A 96 -4.00 -13.62 7.44
N VAL A 97 -4.83 -12.64 7.83
CA VAL A 97 -4.56 -11.73 8.96
C VAL A 97 -4.47 -12.49 10.29
N ALA A 98 -5.40 -13.42 10.55
CA ALA A 98 -5.38 -14.24 11.77
C ALA A 98 -4.12 -15.13 11.87
N ARG A 99 -3.51 -15.48 10.73
CA ARG A 99 -2.24 -16.21 10.65
C ARG A 99 -1.01 -15.30 10.68
N GLY A 100 -1.20 -13.99 10.86
CA GLY A 100 -0.12 -13.02 11.00
C GLY A 100 0.65 -12.73 9.70
N LEU A 101 0.04 -12.97 8.53
CA LEU A 101 0.70 -12.64 7.27
C LEU A 101 0.86 -11.12 7.13
N PRO A 102 1.95 -10.64 6.49
CA PRO A 102 2.14 -9.22 6.25
C PRO A 102 1.08 -8.69 5.27
N MET A 103 0.69 -7.42 5.41
CA MET A 103 -0.37 -6.77 4.63
C MET A 103 -0.25 -7.02 3.12
N LYS A 104 0.97 -6.94 2.59
CA LYS A 104 1.21 -7.18 1.16
C LYS A 104 0.80 -8.60 0.73
N ASP A 105 1.09 -9.61 1.53
CA ASP A 105 0.69 -10.99 1.21
C ASP A 105 -0.80 -11.21 1.44
N VAL A 106 -1.41 -10.51 2.42
CA VAL A 106 -2.86 -10.47 2.57
C VAL A 106 -3.53 -9.95 1.31
N LEU A 107 -3.06 -8.82 0.75
CA LEU A 107 -3.61 -8.24 -0.49
C LEU A 107 -3.32 -9.09 -1.73
N ARG A 108 -2.08 -9.57 -1.87
CA ARG A 108 -1.67 -10.43 -3.00
C ARG A 108 -2.45 -11.74 -3.05
N LEU A 109 -2.71 -12.37 -1.89
CA LEU A 109 -3.44 -13.63 -1.78
C LEU A 109 -4.95 -13.44 -1.58
N SER A 110 -5.46 -12.20 -1.62
CA SER A 110 -6.89 -11.93 -1.78
C SER A 110 -7.31 -12.22 -3.22
N VAL A 111 -7.20 -13.48 -3.62
CA VAL A 111 -7.52 -14.01 -4.96
C VAL A 111 -8.51 -15.16 -4.80
N GLY A 112 -9.34 -15.39 -5.79
CA GLY A 112 -10.42 -16.37 -5.69
C GLY A 112 -11.07 -16.66 -7.03
N ASP A 113 -12.32 -17.13 -6.96
CA ASP A 113 -13.13 -17.63 -8.06
C ASP A 113 -12.42 -18.71 -8.91
N THR A 114 -12.90 -19.95 -8.77
CA THR A 114 -12.36 -21.10 -9.52
C THR A 114 -13.38 -21.70 -10.49
N LEU A 115 -14.46 -20.96 -10.79
CA LEU A 115 -15.50 -21.43 -11.70
C LEU A 115 -14.97 -21.50 -13.13
N ASP A 116 -15.16 -22.66 -13.76
CA ASP A 116 -14.89 -22.86 -15.19
C ASP A 116 -16.20 -23.21 -15.91
N ALA A 117 -16.16 -23.26 -17.24
CA ALA A 117 -17.18 -23.87 -18.06
C ALA A 117 -17.56 -25.28 -17.53
N PRO A 118 -18.86 -25.62 -17.49
CA PRO A 118 -20.00 -24.87 -18.04
C PRO A 118 -20.56 -23.77 -17.12
N ARG A 119 -20.04 -23.60 -15.89
CA ARG A 119 -20.56 -22.66 -14.89
C ARG A 119 -20.08 -21.21 -15.09
N ARG A 120 -19.06 -21.01 -15.92
CA ARG A 120 -18.54 -19.69 -16.31
C ARG A 120 -18.72 -19.43 -17.80
N SER A 121 -19.36 -18.29 -18.14
CA SER A 121 -19.52 -17.80 -19.51
C SER A 121 -18.54 -16.69 -19.88
N ALA A 122 -18.11 -15.90 -18.89
CA ALA A 122 -17.09 -14.86 -19.01
C ALA A 122 -15.74 -15.44 -19.45
N PHE A 123 -14.90 -14.60 -20.06
CA PHE A 123 -13.53 -15.00 -20.39
C PHE A 123 -12.65 -14.97 -19.13
N PRO A 124 -11.58 -15.78 -19.07
CA PRO A 124 -11.47 -17.06 -19.76
C PRO A 124 -12.52 -18.03 -19.21
N ARG A 125 -13.09 -18.87 -20.07
CA ARG A 125 -14.07 -19.89 -19.62
C ARG A 125 -13.39 -21.14 -19.06
N ASN A 126 -12.11 -21.31 -19.37
CA ASN A 126 -11.26 -22.42 -18.95
C ASN A 126 -9.80 -22.10 -19.30
N LYS A 127 -8.87 -22.95 -18.86
CA LYS A 127 -7.43 -22.86 -19.15
C LYS A 127 -7.14 -22.71 -20.64
N ALA A 128 -7.77 -23.52 -21.50
CA ALA A 128 -7.50 -23.49 -22.94
C ALA A 128 -7.82 -22.12 -23.55
N ALA A 129 -8.91 -21.49 -23.10
CA ALA A 129 -9.27 -20.14 -23.53
C ALA A 129 -8.25 -19.08 -23.07
N LEU A 130 -7.72 -19.20 -21.86
CA LEU A 130 -6.69 -18.28 -21.35
C LEU A 130 -5.37 -18.44 -22.13
N VAL A 131 -4.88 -19.68 -22.26
CA VAL A 131 -3.61 -20.00 -22.91
C VAL A 131 -3.59 -19.62 -24.40
N ALA A 132 -4.75 -19.56 -25.05
CA ALA A 132 -4.87 -19.10 -26.43
C ALA A 132 -4.59 -17.58 -26.61
N ARG A 133 -4.42 -16.81 -25.53
CA ARG A 133 -4.06 -15.39 -25.58
C ARG A 133 -2.54 -15.20 -25.48
N GLU A 134 -2.08 -14.04 -25.94
CA GLU A 134 -0.72 -13.58 -25.68
C GLU A 134 -0.41 -13.57 -24.18
N ASN A 135 0.75 -14.12 -23.81
CA ASN A 135 1.19 -14.37 -22.43
C ASN A 135 0.20 -15.19 -21.58
N GLY A 136 -0.81 -15.83 -22.19
CA GLY A 136 -1.86 -16.56 -21.49
C GLY A 136 -1.37 -17.79 -20.73
N GLN A 137 -0.31 -18.44 -21.22
CA GLN A 137 0.35 -19.52 -20.49
C GLN A 137 1.00 -19.04 -19.20
N GLN A 138 1.73 -17.92 -19.25
CA GLN A 138 2.33 -17.29 -18.08
C GLN A 138 1.25 -16.86 -17.07
N MET A 139 0.15 -16.27 -17.56
CA MET A 139 -0.96 -15.88 -16.70
C MET A 139 -1.62 -17.10 -16.04
N PHE A 140 -1.82 -18.20 -16.77
CA PHE A 140 -2.36 -19.43 -16.20
C PHE A 140 -1.48 -19.98 -15.07
N GLU A 141 -0.16 -20.04 -15.28
CA GLU A 141 0.79 -20.51 -14.27
C GLU A 141 0.72 -19.66 -13.00
N LEU A 142 0.80 -18.34 -13.15
CA LEU A 142 0.64 -17.39 -12.04
C LEU A 142 -0.70 -17.60 -11.30
N ALA A 143 -1.80 -17.72 -12.04
CA ALA A 143 -3.14 -17.89 -11.49
C ALA A 143 -3.33 -19.23 -10.75
N HIS A 144 -2.67 -20.29 -11.22
CA HIS A 144 -2.69 -21.60 -10.58
C HIS A 144 -1.83 -21.61 -9.32
N ASP A 145 -0.62 -21.05 -9.38
CA ASP A 145 0.29 -20.97 -8.22
C ASP A 145 -0.35 -20.16 -7.09
N LEU A 146 -0.98 -19.03 -7.41
CA LEU A 146 -1.73 -18.22 -6.45
C LEU A 146 -2.91 -18.98 -5.83
N LEU A 147 -3.62 -19.83 -6.60
CA LEU A 147 -4.71 -20.65 -6.06
C LEU A 147 -4.19 -21.66 -5.02
N VAL A 148 -3.08 -22.33 -5.33
CA VAL A 148 -2.44 -23.30 -4.44
C VAL A 148 -1.95 -22.59 -3.17
N GLU A 149 -1.18 -21.51 -3.34
CA GLU A 149 -0.62 -20.74 -2.24
C GLU A 149 -1.71 -20.15 -1.33
N MET A 150 -2.74 -19.54 -1.91
CA MET A 150 -3.87 -18.99 -1.16
C MET A 150 -4.65 -20.10 -0.43
N GLY A 151 -4.89 -21.25 -1.08
CA GLY A 151 -5.55 -22.39 -0.44
C GLY A 151 -4.80 -22.88 0.79
N GLU A 152 -3.48 -23.05 0.70
CA GLU A 152 -2.62 -23.44 1.81
C GLU A 152 -2.56 -22.36 2.91
N ALA A 153 -2.32 -21.11 2.52
CA ALA A 153 -2.18 -19.96 3.41
C ALA A 153 -3.47 -19.60 4.15
N THR A 154 -4.64 -19.92 3.61
CA THR A 154 -5.94 -19.76 4.28
C THR A 154 -6.39 -21.03 5.01
N GLY A 155 -6.03 -22.21 4.52
CA GLY A 155 -6.59 -23.49 4.97
C GLY A 155 -8.04 -23.72 4.52
N ILE A 156 -8.53 -22.99 3.51
CA ILE A 156 -9.88 -23.19 2.97
C ILE A 156 -9.88 -24.44 2.09
N GLN A 157 -10.66 -25.46 2.48
CA GLN A 157 -10.57 -26.79 1.89
C GLN A 157 -11.04 -26.81 0.42
N GLU A 158 -12.01 -25.97 0.07
CA GLU A 158 -12.51 -25.80 -1.29
C GLU A 158 -11.38 -25.36 -2.24
N TYR A 159 -10.56 -24.39 -1.83
CA TYR A 159 -9.43 -23.90 -2.63
C TYR A 159 -8.25 -24.87 -2.66
N ILE A 160 -7.94 -25.53 -1.53
CA ILE A 160 -6.93 -26.61 -1.51
C ILE A 160 -7.32 -27.73 -2.48
N ASN A 161 -8.60 -28.12 -2.49
CA ASN A 161 -9.10 -29.15 -3.41
C ASN A 161 -9.06 -28.69 -4.86
N ALA A 162 -9.42 -27.43 -5.14
CA ALA A 162 -9.31 -26.85 -6.47
C ALA A 162 -7.85 -26.82 -6.97
N GLY A 163 -6.90 -26.40 -6.13
CA GLY A 163 -5.48 -26.33 -6.47
C GLY A 163 -4.83 -27.68 -6.81
N ARG A 164 -5.37 -28.80 -6.31
CA ARG A 164 -4.91 -30.15 -6.72
C ARG A 164 -5.21 -30.48 -8.18
N ASN A 165 -6.13 -29.76 -8.81
CA ASN A 165 -6.44 -29.93 -10.23
C ASN A 165 -5.52 -29.01 -11.06
N PRO A 166 -4.62 -29.55 -11.90
CA PRO A 166 -3.63 -28.78 -12.66
C PRO A 166 -4.22 -27.92 -13.79
N ASN A 167 -5.56 -27.91 -13.94
CA ASN A 167 -6.27 -27.06 -14.89
C ASN A 167 -7.12 -25.98 -14.20
N LYS A 168 -7.19 -25.96 -12.86
CA LYS A 168 -7.91 -24.94 -12.09
C LYS A 168 -7.00 -23.76 -11.78
N PHE A 169 -7.55 -22.57 -11.70
CA PHE A 169 -6.80 -21.33 -11.45
C PHE A 169 -7.76 -20.25 -10.95
N CYS A 170 -7.22 -19.18 -10.36
CA CYS A 170 -8.00 -18.03 -9.90
C CYS A 170 -8.50 -17.19 -11.08
N HIS A 171 -9.75 -16.73 -10.99
CA HIS A 171 -10.37 -15.78 -11.91
C HIS A 171 -10.63 -14.42 -11.28
N GLY A 172 -10.67 -14.29 -9.95
CA GLY A 172 -10.85 -13.02 -9.24
C GLY A 172 -9.58 -12.58 -8.52
N TYR A 173 -9.23 -11.28 -8.66
CA TYR A 173 -7.96 -10.72 -8.18
C TYR A 173 -8.14 -9.49 -7.30
N GLY A 174 -7.46 -9.48 -6.16
CA GLY A 174 -7.46 -8.38 -5.21
C GLY A 174 -8.66 -8.38 -4.26
N ILE A 175 -8.59 -7.48 -3.27
CA ILE A 175 -9.57 -7.39 -2.18
C ILE A 175 -11.00 -7.09 -2.67
N PHE A 176 -11.13 -6.49 -3.86
CA PHE A 176 -12.41 -6.21 -4.55
C PHE A 176 -12.72 -7.17 -5.71
N GLN A 177 -11.97 -8.27 -5.87
CA GLN A 177 -12.19 -9.32 -6.90
C GLN A 177 -12.35 -8.80 -8.34
N ARG A 178 -11.36 -8.06 -8.86
CA ARG A 178 -11.32 -7.72 -10.29
C ARG A 178 -11.23 -9.01 -11.12
N ASP A 179 -12.20 -9.22 -12.00
CA ASP A 179 -12.33 -10.45 -12.79
C ASP A 179 -11.31 -10.54 -13.95
N LEU A 180 -10.75 -11.73 -14.16
CA LEU A 180 -9.75 -12.05 -15.19
C LEU A 180 -10.25 -11.84 -16.62
N GLN A 181 -11.54 -11.62 -16.83
CA GLN A 181 -12.08 -11.23 -18.12
C GLN A 181 -11.41 -9.97 -18.67
N PHE A 182 -10.98 -9.06 -17.78
CA PHE A 182 -10.30 -7.83 -18.14
C PHE A 182 -8.85 -8.05 -18.61
N TYR A 183 -8.31 -9.26 -18.50
CA TYR A 183 -7.00 -9.61 -19.08
C TYR A 183 -6.96 -9.35 -20.59
N LYS A 184 -8.14 -9.34 -21.25
CA LYS A 184 -8.18 -9.07 -22.68
C LYS A 184 -7.76 -7.65 -23.03
N GLU A 185 -8.06 -6.70 -22.15
CA GLU A 185 -7.82 -5.27 -22.33
C GLU A 185 -6.62 -4.77 -21.51
N ASP A 186 -6.33 -5.41 -20.39
CA ASP A 186 -5.36 -4.96 -19.38
C ASP A 186 -4.54 -6.15 -18.81
N PRO A 187 -3.73 -6.83 -19.64
CA PRO A 187 -2.95 -8.00 -19.19
C PRO A 187 -1.86 -7.62 -18.17
N ASP A 188 -1.32 -6.40 -18.23
CA ASP A 188 -0.25 -5.93 -17.35
C ASP A 188 -0.71 -5.80 -15.90
N TYR A 189 -1.97 -5.42 -15.65
CA TYR A 189 -2.54 -5.42 -14.30
C TYR A 189 -2.39 -6.79 -13.62
N PHE A 190 -2.62 -7.86 -14.38
CA PHE A 190 -2.54 -9.21 -13.84
C PHE A 190 -1.10 -9.75 -13.79
N LEU A 191 -0.33 -9.62 -14.88
CA LEU A 191 1.02 -10.16 -14.95
C LEU A 191 1.99 -9.48 -13.97
N SER A 192 1.78 -8.20 -13.67
CA SER A 192 2.57 -7.45 -12.68
C SER A 192 2.09 -7.64 -11.24
N GLN A 193 0.98 -8.34 -11.02
CA GLN A 193 0.29 -8.47 -9.73
C GLN A 193 -0.10 -7.12 -9.13
N ALA A 194 -0.57 -6.18 -9.97
CA ALA A 194 -0.94 -4.84 -9.53
C ALA A 194 -2.03 -4.84 -8.45
N TRP A 195 -2.89 -5.87 -8.40
CA TRP A 195 -3.90 -6.03 -7.35
C TRP A 195 -3.33 -6.21 -5.93
N ALA A 196 -2.04 -6.51 -5.78
CA ALA A 196 -1.38 -6.59 -4.48
C ALA A 196 -1.15 -5.20 -3.86
N ASP A 197 -1.32 -4.14 -4.65
CA ASP A 197 -1.32 -2.74 -4.22
C ASP A 197 -2.78 -2.29 -4.02
N PHE A 198 -3.11 -1.86 -2.79
CA PHE A 198 -4.48 -1.49 -2.43
C PHE A 198 -4.99 -0.31 -3.28
N SER A 199 -4.14 0.68 -3.58
CA SER A 199 -4.52 1.84 -4.38
C SER A 199 -4.95 1.43 -5.78
N ARG A 200 -4.21 0.51 -6.40
CA ARG A 200 -4.53 -0.01 -7.73
C ARG A 200 -5.83 -0.83 -7.73
N CYS A 201 -6.13 -1.55 -6.65
CA CYS A 201 -7.42 -2.21 -6.47
C CYS A 201 -8.57 -1.23 -6.29
N LEU A 202 -8.36 -0.20 -5.47
CA LEU A 202 -9.34 0.83 -5.16
C LEU A 202 -9.71 1.64 -6.41
N ASP A 203 -8.73 2.05 -7.22
CA ASP A 203 -8.95 2.79 -8.47
C ASP A 203 -9.91 2.06 -9.40
N GLU A 204 -9.68 0.77 -9.64
CA GLU A 204 -10.50 -0.04 -10.53
C GLU A 204 -11.88 -0.31 -9.94
N ALA A 205 -11.99 -0.53 -8.63
CA ALA A 205 -13.27 -0.67 -7.96
C ALA A 205 -14.10 0.63 -8.05
N VAL A 206 -13.51 1.78 -7.75
CA VAL A 206 -14.16 3.10 -7.81
C VAL A 206 -14.57 3.44 -9.24
N LYS A 207 -13.76 3.10 -10.25
CA LYS A 207 -14.09 3.29 -11.66
C LYS A 207 -15.35 2.53 -12.07
N GLU A 208 -15.48 1.26 -11.69
CA GLU A 208 -16.69 0.47 -11.97
C GLU A 208 -17.89 0.93 -11.13
N LEU A 209 -17.69 1.34 -9.88
CA LEU A 209 -18.77 1.92 -9.04
C LEU A 209 -19.30 3.24 -9.64
N LYS A 210 -18.41 4.12 -10.13
CA LYS A 210 -18.80 5.35 -10.84
C LYS A 210 -19.59 5.06 -12.11
N LYS A 211 -19.29 3.97 -12.82
CA LYS A 211 -20.09 3.49 -13.95
C LYS A 211 -21.46 2.99 -13.49
N GLY A 212 -21.52 2.27 -12.38
CA GLY A 212 -22.78 1.88 -11.73
C GLY A 212 -23.66 3.09 -11.37
N LEU A 213 -23.06 4.13 -10.76
CA LEU A 213 -23.76 5.39 -10.48
C LEU A 213 -24.36 6.04 -11.73
N ARG A 214 -23.62 6.07 -12.84
CA ARG A 214 -24.13 6.63 -14.10
C ARG A 214 -25.29 5.82 -14.64
N ASN A 215 -25.16 4.49 -14.66
CA ASN A 215 -26.19 3.59 -15.17
C ASN A 215 -27.50 3.68 -14.37
N LEU A 216 -27.40 3.82 -13.05
CA LEU A 216 -28.55 3.98 -12.14
C LEU A 216 -29.08 5.43 -12.08
N GLY A 217 -28.44 6.38 -12.74
CA GLY A 217 -28.83 7.81 -12.70
C GLY A 217 -28.48 8.52 -11.38
N TYR A 218 -27.58 7.96 -10.57
CA TYR A 218 -27.22 8.45 -9.24
C TYR A 218 -26.00 9.39 -9.22
N HIS A 219 -25.29 9.52 -10.34
CA HIS A 219 -24.02 10.27 -10.43
C HIS A 219 -24.08 11.76 -10.05
N ASN A 220 -25.25 12.40 -10.12
CA ASN A 220 -25.43 13.82 -9.75
C ASN A 220 -26.00 14.00 -8.33
N LEU A 221 -26.28 12.91 -7.62
CA LEU A 221 -26.77 12.99 -6.25
C LEU A 221 -25.62 13.34 -5.32
N SER A 222 -25.89 14.16 -4.31
CA SER A 222 -24.91 14.51 -3.27
C SER A 222 -24.77 13.43 -2.20
N SER A 223 -25.76 12.54 -2.07
CA SER A 223 -25.77 11.40 -1.16
C SER A 223 -26.72 10.32 -1.65
N LEU A 224 -26.53 9.09 -1.17
CA LEU A 224 -27.39 7.94 -1.47
C LEU A 224 -27.98 7.37 -0.18
N SER A 225 -29.22 6.88 -0.28
CA SER A 225 -29.80 6.00 0.73
C SER A 225 -29.09 4.63 0.72
N ASP A 226 -29.22 3.88 1.80
CA ASP A 226 -28.61 2.54 1.94
C ASP A 226 -29.07 1.59 0.85
N ARG A 227 -30.34 1.67 0.48
CA ARG A 227 -30.90 0.90 -0.63
C ARG A 227 -30.24 1.26 -1.96
N GLN A 228 -30.03 2.55 -2.23
CA GLN A 228 -29.33 3.00 -3.44
C GLN A 228 -27.85 2.59 -3.43
N LEU A 229 -27.15 2.64 -2.29
CA LEU A 229 -25.79 2.12 -2.15
C LEU A 229 -25.73 0.61 -2.47
N CYS A 230 -26.69 -0.16 -1.94
CA CYS A 230 -26.80 -1.59 -2.24
C CYS A 230 -27.06 -1.84 -3.73
N TYR A 231 -27.90 -1.03 -4.39
CA TYR A 231 -28.13 -1.13 -5.83
C TYR A 231 -26.86 -0.88 -6.65
N VAL A 232 -26.05 0.11 -6.24
CA VAL A 232 -24.74 0.35 -6.89
C VAL A 232 -23.82 -0.87 -6.73
N ALA A 233 -23.78 -1.50 -5.55
CA ALA A 233 -23.00 -2.72 -5.35
C ALA A 233 -23.56 -3.94 -6.11
N ILE A 234 -24.88 -4.07 -6.26
CA ILE A 234 -25.48 -5.11 -7.10
C ILE A 234 -25.06 -4.92 -8.55
N VAL A 235 -25.13 -3.69 -9.07
CA VAL A 235 -24.67 -3.37 -10.43
C VAL A 235 -23.18 -3.62 -10.60
N TYR A 236 -22.37 -3.35 -9.57
CA TYR A 236 -20.94 -3.70 -9.55
C TYR A 236 -20.73 -5.22 -9.71
N ASN A 237 -21.50 -6.05 -9.00
CA ASN A 237 -21.39 -7.50 -9.04
C ASN A 237 -21.95 -8.13 -10.34
N THR A 238 -23.15 -7.73 -10.76
CA THR A 238 -23.87 -8.40 -11.85
C THR A 238 -23.77 -7.70 -13.20
N GLY A 239 -23.32 -6.45 -13.21
CA GLY A 239 -23.51 -5.54 -14.33
C GLY A 239 -24.95 -5.00 -14.42
N PHE A 240 -25.10 -3.80 -14.99
CA PHE A 240 -26.38 -3.10 -15.06
C PHE A 240 -27.43 -3.82 -15.92
N GLY A 241 -27.02 -4.56 -16.95
CA GLY A 241 -27.95 -5.31 -17.81
C GLY A 241 -28.72 -6.42 -17.08
N ASN A 242 -28.26 -6.82 -15.89
CA ASN A 242 -28.90 -7.85 -15.05
C ASN A 242 -29.59 -7.25 -13.81
N PHE A 243 -29.57 -5.93 -13.65
CA PHE A 243 -30.19 -5.24 -12.53
C PHE A 243 -31.69 -5.04 -12.78
N ASP A 244 -32.49 -5.33 -11.75
CA ASP A 244 -33.93 -5.23 -11.75
C ASP A 244 -34.42 -4.61 -10.44
N GLU A 245 -34.89 -3.37 -10.49
CA GLU A 245 -35.31 -2.63 -9.29
C GLU A 245 -36.47 -3.30 -8.53
N ASP A 246 -37.35 -4.03 -9.23
CA ASP A 246 -38.52 -4.70 -8.65
C ASP A 246 -38.12 -5.87 -7.75
N ARG A 247 -36.95 -6.47 -7.99
CA ARG A 247 -36.39 -7.54 -7.15
C ARG A 247 -35.77 -7.02 -5.85
N GLY A 248 -35.67 -5.71 -5.66
CA GLY A 248 -35.09 -5.13 -4.45
C GLY A 248 -33.68 -5.63 -4.19
N LEU A 249 -33.40 -6.16 -2.99
CA LEU A 249 -32.07 -6.66 -2.63
C LEU A 249 -31.83 -8.14 -3.02
N LYS A 250 -32.84 -8.86 -3.49
CA LYS A 250 -32.77 -10.28 -3.84
C LYS A 250 -32.17 -10.50 -5.23
N GLN A 251 -30.95 -10.01 -5.41
CA GLN A 251 -30.23 -9.94 -6.68
C GLN A 251 -28.74 -10.21 -6.48
N GLY A 252 -28.08 -10.62 -7.58
CA GLY A 252 -26.72 -11.11 -7.57
C GLY A 252 -26.63 -12.58 -7.19
N PHE A 253 -25.42 -13.01 -6.82
CA PHE A 253 -25.18 -14.39 -6.40
C PHE A 253 -26.03 -14.74 -5.18
N GLU A 254 -26.72 -15.88 -5.23
CA GLU A 254 -27.47 -16.46 -4.12
C GLU A 254 -26.61 -17.55 -3.47
N ASP A 255 -26.39 -17.44 -2.16
CA ASP A 255 -25.63 -18.44 -1.43
C ASP A 255 -26.44 -19.71 -1.13
N GLU A 256 -25.79 -20.70 -0.53
CA GLU A 256 -26.42 -22.00 -0.21
C GLU A 256 -27.57 -21.89 0.80
N ASN A 257 -27.68 -20.76 1.51
CA ASN A 257 -28.74 -20.48 2.49
C ASN A 257 -29.89 -19.66 1.87
N GLY A 258 -29.83 -19.36 0.58
CA GLY A 258 -30.83 -18.56 -0.12
C GLY A 258 -30.73 -17.05 0.14
N VAL A 259 -29.56 -16.57 0.62
CA VAL A 259 -29.31 -15.14 0.83
C VAL A 259 -28.59 -14.56 -0.38
N TYR A 260 -29.14 -13.47 -0.92
CA TYR A 260 -28.60 -12.83 -2.12
C TYR A 260 -27.45 -11.86 -1.78
N TYR A 261 -26.56 -11.64 -2.75
CA TYR A 261 -25.48 -10.66 -2.68
C TYR A 261 -25.96 -9.28 -2.19
N GLY A 262 -27.08 -8.78 -2.72
CA GLY A 262 -27.64 -7.49 -2.27
C GLY A 262 -28.05 -7.47 -0.80
N GLU A 263 -28.53 -8.60 -0.26
CA GLU A 263 -28.89 -8.74 1.16
C GLU A 263 -27.63 -8.81 2.04
N HIS A 264 -26.58 -9.49 1.58
CA HIS A 264 -25.28 -9.49 2.27
C HIS A 264 -24.65 -8.10 2.33
N ILE A 265 -24.68 -7.35 1.22
CA ILE A 265 -24.18 -5.96 1.19
C ILE A 265 -24.94 -5.09 2.17
N ALA A 266 -26.27 -5.18 2.24
CA ALA A 266 -27.06 -4.40 3.19
C ALA A 266 -26.64 -4.70 4.64
N ARG A 267 -26.47 -5.98 4.98
CA ARG A 267 -25.99 -6.40 6.31
C ARG A 267 -24.60 -5.84 6.62
N PHE A 268 -23.65 -5.96 5.69
CA PHE A 268 -22.28 -5.47 5.92
C PHE A 268 -22.20 -3.94 5.94
N LEU A 269 -23.04 -3.26 5.16
CA LEU A 269 -23.14 -1.80 5.17
C LEU A 269 -23.63 -1.31 6.55
N GLU A 270 -24.68 -1.92 7.09
CA GLU A 270 -25.21 -1.61 8.42
C GLU A 270 -24.15 -1.89 9.50
N ALA A 271 -23.52 -3.06 9.48
CA ALA A 271 -22.45 -3.42 10.42
C ALA A 271 -21.27 -2.45 10.33
N SER A 272 -20.89 -2.04 9.12
CA SER A 272 -19.79 -1.11 8.90
C SER A 272 -20.06 0.25 9.53
N LYS A 273 -21.26 0.80 9.33
CA LYS A 273 -21.69 2.07 9.94
C LYS A 273 -21.69 2.03 11.47
N ALA A 274 -22.03 0.88 12.06
CA ALA A 274 -22.04 0.70 13.50
C ALA A 274 -20.63 0.66 14.12
N VAL A 275 -19.59 0.36 13.32
CA VAL A 275 -18.20 0.38 13.77
C VAL A 275 -17.61 1.78 13.54
N PRO A 276 -17.20 2.49 14.62
CA PRO A 276 -16.55 3.79 14.49
C PRO A 276 -15.35 3.68 13.57
N THR A 277 -15.26 4.60 12.62
CA THR A 277 -14.01 4.74 11.89
C THR A 277 -13.01 5.37 12.86
N PRO A 278 -11.78 4.85 12.98
CA PRO A 278 -10.76 5.54 13.76
C PRO A 278 -10.73 7.01 13.34
N ALA A 279 -10.85 7.90 14.32
CA ALA A 279 -10.59 9.31 14.04
C ALA A 279 -9.18 9.37 13.48
N THR A 280 -8.98 10.12 12.39
CA THR A 280 -7.70 10.79 12.22
C THR A 280 -7.55 11.59 13.51
N GLU A 281 -6.68 11.16 14.43
CA GLU A 281 -6.43 11.96 15.62
C GLU A 281 -6.06 13.36 15.12
N PRO A 282 -6.74 14.42 15.60
CA PRO A 282 -6.35 15.76 15.24
C PRO A 282 -4.95 15.97 15.82
N GLU A 283 -3.99 16.29 14.96
CA GLU A 283 -2.82 17.03 15.43
C GLU A 283 -3.38 18.30 16.09
N ASP A 284 -3.10 18.47 17.38
CA ASP A 284 -3.59 19.58 18.21
C ASP A 284 -3.51 20.91 17.44
N GLU A 285 -4.65 21.59 17.33
CA GLU A 285 -4.74 22.97 16.88
C GLU A 285 -3.95 23.87 17.84
N ASP A 286 -2.79 24.38 17.41
CA ASP A 286 -2.21 25.58 18.01
C ASP A 286 -2.96 26.81 17.47
N VAL A 287 -3.80 27.35 18.35
CA VAL A 287 -4.63 28.53 18.12
C VAL A 287 -3.73 29.77 18.00
N GLY A 288 -3.57 30.22 16.76
CA GLY A 288 -3.63 31.63 16.38
C GLY A 288 -2.45 32.54 16.77
N THR A 289 -1.76 33.04 15.75
CA THR A 289 -1.71 34.49 15.48
C THR A 289 -1.29 34.75 14.03
N GLY A 290 -1.98 35.69 13.38
CA GLY A 290 -1.85 36.04 11.97
C GLY A 290 -0.57 36.85 11.61
N PRO A 291 -0.54 37.48 10.41
CA PRO A 291 0.53 37.25 9.44
C PRO A 291 1.64 38.32 9.37
N GLY A 292 2.82 37.86 8.96
CA GLY A 292 3.89 38.62 8.27
C GLY A 292 5.14 38.91 9.10
N PRO A 293 6.26 39.39 8.50
CA PRO A 293 6.75 39.26 7.13
C PRO A 293 8.13 38.55 7.07
N VAL A 294 8.61 38.36 5.85
CA VAL A 294 9.96 37.88 5.46
C VAL A 294 11.07 38.45 6.37
N GLY A 295 11.83 37.54 7.00
CA GLY A 295 13.00 37.86 7.81
C GLY A 295 14.11 36.84 7.58
N THR A 296 15.12 37.25 6.82
CA THR A 296 16.41 36.59 6.65
C THR A 296 17.11 36.37 8.00
N GLY A 297 17.43 35.13 8.34
CA GLY A 297 18.20 34.79 9.53
C GLY A 297 18.92 33.45 9.38
N THR A 298 20.22 33.54 9.12
CA THR A 298 21.20 32.45 9.08
C THR A 298 21.51 31.91 10.48
N GLY A 299 21.59 30.57 10.62
CA GLY A 299 22.32 29.92 11.72
C GLY A 299 21.69 28.64 12.27
N GLY A 300 22.28 27.48 11.92
CA GLY A 300 22.09 26.22 12.65
C GLY A 300 21.20 25.16 11.98
N GLY A 301 21.19 25.04 10.65
CA GLY A 301 20.43 24.00 9.96
C GLY A 301 21.06 22.62 10.16
N THR A 302 20.40 21.72 10.90
CA THR A 302 20.63 20.28 10.76
C THR A 302 20.28 19.89 9.33
N THR A 303 21.30 19.58 8.52
CA THR A 303 21.15 19.14 7.13
C THR A 303 20.25 17.91 7.06
N ARG A 304 19.08 18.00 6.42
CA ARG A 304 18.19 16.84 6.17
C ARG A 304 18.86 15.92 5.14
N SER A 305 18.73 14.60 5.27
CA SER A 305 19.27 13.69 4.25
C SER A 305 18.43 13.75 2.96
N VAL A 306 19.01 13.36 1.83
CA VAL A 306 18.25 13.25 0.55
C VAL A 306 17.09 12.25 0.66
N VAL A 307 17.24 11.26 1.53
CA VAL A 307 16.24 10.23 1.82
C VAL A 307 15.07 10.82 2.58
N ASP A 308 15.33 11.60 3.63
CA ASP A 308 14.28 12.25 4.43
C ASP A 308 13.47 13.21 3.55
N VAL A 309 14.14 13.94 2.65
CA VAL A 309 13.44 14.81 1.71
C VAL A 309 12.57 13.98 0.77
N ALA A 310 13.12 12.98 0.08
CA ALA A 310 12.34 12.17 -0.86
C ALA A 310 11.16 11.43 -0.19
N GLN A 311 11.35 10.93 1.03
CA GLN A 311 10.29 10.32 1.82
C GLN A 311 9.22 11.33 2.24
N GLY A 312 9.62 12.55 2.63
CA GLY A 312 8.69 13.64 2.92
C GLY A 312 7.86 14.06 1.70
N GLU A 313 8.49 14.16 0.53
CA GLU A 313 7.78 14.47 -0.71
C GLU A 313 6.78 13.36 -1.07
N LEU A 314 7.18 12.09 -0.93
CA LEU A 314 6.26 10.98 -1.13
C LEU A 314 5.11 10.99 -0.13
N ALA A 315 5.39 11.27 1.15
CA ALA A 315 4.37 11.32 2.18
C ALA A 315 3.37 12.46 1.96
N THR A 316 3.84 13.59 1.41
CA THR A 316 3.01 14.79 1.21
C THR A 316 2.25 14.76 -0.12
N TYR A 317 2.89 14.27 -1.18
CA TYR A 317 2.39 14.40 -2.55
C TYR A 317 2.21 13.07 -3.30
N GLY A 318 2.56 11.95 -2.68
CA GLY A 318 2.36 10.63 -3.27
C GLY A 318 0.87 10.34 -3.49
N GLY A 319 0.54 9.80 -4.66
CA GLY A 319 -0.86 9.51 -5.04
C GLY A 319 -1.61 10.70 -5.63
N ILE A 320 -1.13 11.92 -5.43
CA ILE A 320 -1.70 13.13 -6.04
C ILE A 320 -1.24 13.21 -7.50
N ALA A 321 -2.17 13.44 -8.43
CA ALA A 321 -1.82 13.60 -9.84
C ALA A 321 -1.12 14.95 -10.08
N GLU A 322 -0.19 15.00 -11.02
CA GLU A 322 0.60 16.21 -11.34
C GLU A 322 -0.23 17.43 -11.78
N GLY A 323 -1.48 17.22 -12.19
CA GLY A 323 -2.44 18.29 -12.52
C GLY A 323 -3.25 18.80 -11.33
N ASP A 324 -3.20 18.12 -10.19
CA ASP A 324 -4.02 18.40 -9.01
C ASP A 324 -3.21 19.05 -7.89
N GLU A 325 -3.84 19.97 -7.17
CA GLU A 325 -3.25 20.60 -5.98
C GLU A 325 -3.25 19.63 -4.78
N PRO A 326 -2.26 19.72 -3.87
CA PRO A 326 -1.16 20.70 -3.83
C PRO A 326 0.06 20.34 -4.70
N LEU A 327 0.11 19.16 -5.34
CA LEU A 327 1.29 18.75 -6.11
C LEU A 327 1.52 19.64 -7.33
N ARG A 328 0.45 20.02 -8.04
CA ARG A 328 0.52 20.84 -9.26
C ARG A 328 1.30 22.13 -9.07
N SER A 329 1.02 22.91 -8.02
CA SER A 329 1.78 24.13 -7.73
C SER A 329 3.17 23.82 -7.18
N HIS A 330 3.32 22.74 -6.41
CA HIS A 330 4.59 22.34 -5.83
C HIS A 330 5.62 21.86 -6.87
N ILE A 331 5.19 21.34 -8.03
CA ILE A 331 6.09 21.01 -9.13
C ILE A 331 6.90 22.23 -9.61
N ASP A 332 6.38 23.45 -9.45
CA ASP A 332 7.14 24.67 -9.70
C ASP A 332 8.42 24.76 -8.83
N ASP A 333 8.36 24.30 -7.58
CA ASP A 333 9.53 24.28 -6.69
C ASP A 333 10.56 23.26 -7.16
N TYR A 334 10.13 22.14 -7.75
CA TYR A 334 11.03 21.18 -8.38
C TYR A 334 11.80 21.82 -9.53
N TRP A 335 11.12 22.51 -10.44
CA TRP A 335 11.78 23.20 -11.55
C TRP A 335 12.73 24.30 -11.07
N ARG A 336 12.34 25.11 -10.08
CA ARG A 336 13.23 26.12 -9.47
C ARG A 336 14.49 25.48 -8.90
N ALA A 337 14.36 24.35 -8.20
CA ALA A 337 15.51 23.64 -7.65
C ALA A 337 16.41 23.01 -8.74
N ALA A 338 15.88 22.80 -9.93
CA ALA A 338 16.61 22.36 -11.12
C ALA A 338 17.14 23.52 -11.99
N ASN A 339 17.16 24.75 -11.46
CA ASN A 339 17.58 25.98 -12.14
C ASN A 339 16.71 26.34 -13.37
N ALA A 340 15.45 25.90 -13.39
CA ALA A 340 14.48 26.21 -14.45
C ALA A 340 13.44 27.24 -13.97
N ASN A 341 12.90 28.02 -14.92
CA ASN A 341 11.80 28.94 -14.67
C ASN A 341 10.46 28.19 -14.87
N PRO A 342 9.65 27.97 -13.82
CA PRO A 342 8.38 27.23 -13.92
C PRO A 342 7.40 27.81 -14.94
N ALA A 343 7.47 29.12 -15.23
CA ALA A 343 6.59 29.77 -16.19
C ALA A 343 6.73 29.25 -17.64
N HIS A 344 7.75 28.43 -17.92
CA HIS A 344 7.98 27.84 -19.24
C HIS A 344 7.49 26.39 -19.37
N PHE A 345 6.91 25.82 -18.31
CA PHE A 345 6.55 24.40 -18.26
C PHE A 345 5.13 24.20 -17.78
N SER A 346 4.52 23.08 -18.19
CA SER A 346 3.21 22.64 -17.74
C SER A 346 3.33 21.24 -17.10
N PRO A 347 2.92 21.04 -15.83
CA PRO A 347 3.15 19.77 -15.13
C PRO A 347 2.59 18.52 -15.80
N THR A 348 1.51 18.68 -16.58
CA THR A 348 0.84 17.59 -17.30
C THR A 348 1.36 17.38 -18.72
N GLU A 349 2.21 18.28 -19.23
CA GLU A 349 2.76 18.21 -20.60
C GLU A 349 4.28 18.01 -20.59
N ASP A 350 4.97 18.55 -19.58
CA ASP A 350 6.42 18.53 -19.45
C ASP A 350 6.87 17.65 -18.27
N ALA A 351 7.80 16.73 -18.55
CA ALA A 351 8.33 15.84 -17.53
C ALA A 351 9.11 16.59 -16.43
N TRP A 352 8.80 16.30 -15.18
CA TRP A 352 9.41 16.95 -14.00
C TRP A 352 10.25 16.00 -13.14
N SER A 353 10.46 14.75 -13.59
CA SER A 353 11.17 13.71 -12.82
C SER A 353 12.63 14.05 -12.46
N ALA A 354 13.37 14.70 -13.37
CA ALA A 354 14.74 15.15 -13.08
C ALA A 354 14.76 16.36 -12.14
N ALA A 355 13.74 17.20 -12.23
CA ALA A 355 13.56 18.35 -11.38
C ALA A 355 13.28 17.93 -9.93
N PHE A 356 12.48 16.87 -9.73
CA PHE A 356 12.27 16.24 -8.43
C PHE A 356 13.57 15.74 -7.78
N VAL A 357 14.42 15.03 -8.53
CA VAL A 357 15.72 14.56 -8.00
C VAL A 357 16.61 15.74 -7.63
N SER A 358 16.67 16.75 -8.50
CA SER A 358 17.39 18.01 -8.22
C SER A 358 16.88 18.71 -6.96
N TYR A 359 15.56 18.75 -6.76
CA TYR A 359 14.93 19.27 -5.54
C TYR A 359 15.39 18.51 -4.30
N CYS A 360 15.26 17.18 -4.28
CA CYS A 360 15.64 16.38 -3.13
C CYS A 360 17.12 16.56 -2.77
N VAL A 361 18.01 16.53 -3.77
CA VAL A 361 19.44 16.71 -3.56
C VAL A 361 19.75 18.13 -3.05
N ARG A 362 19.11 19.17 -3.59
CA ARG A 362 19.33 20.56 -3.16
C ARG A 362 18.86 20.79 -1.72
N ARG A 363 17.68 20.26 -1.37
CA ARG A 363 17.12 20.34 -0.02
C ARG A 363 17.91 19.53 0.99
N SER A 364 18.68 18.54 0.54
CA SER A 364 19.67 17.84 1.37
C SER A 364 20.98 18.59 1.59
N GLY A 365 21.07 19.84 1.11
CA GLY A 365 22.21 20.73 1.35
C GLY A 365 23.32 20.67 0.31
N ALA A 366 23.15 19.96 -0.80
CA ALA A 366 24.13 19.97 -1.89
C ALA A 366 24.18 21.34 -2.58
N THR A 367 25.40 21.82 -2.86
CA THR A 367 25.64 23.06 -3.61
C THR A 367 25.77 22.78 -5.12
N GLN A 368 25.73 23.84 -5.93
CA GLN A 368 25.86 23.75 -7.40
C GLN A 368 27.20 23.13 -7.84
N ASP A 369 28.25 23.26 -7.02
CA ASP A 369 29.57 22.67 -7.28
C ASP A 369 29.58 21.15 -7.01
N GLN A 370 28.67 20.68 -6.16
CA GLN A 370 28.58 19.28 -5.75
C GLN A 370 27.65 18.47 -6.66
N PHE A 371 26.55 19.08 -7.13
CA PHE A 371 25.57 18.44 -7.99
C PHE A 371 25.15 19.34 -9.15
N ASN A 372 25.11 18.79 -10.37
CA ASN A 372 24.63 19.49 -11.56
C ASN A 372 23.10 19.52 -11.60
N PHE A 373 22.47 20.39 -10.82
CA PHE A 373 21.01 20.55 -10.80
C PHE A 373 20.47 20.89 -12.19
N ASN A 374 19.64 19.99 -12.74
CA ASN A 374 19.19 20.05 -14.11
C ASN A 374 17.83 19.36 -14.30
N ILE A 375 17.05 19.88 -15.25
CA ILE A 375 15.77 19.29 -15.68
C ILE A 375 15.93 18.06 -16.58
N ARG A 376 17.17 17.61 -16.86
CA ARG A 376 17.47 16.38 -17.60
C ARG A 376 18.32 15.45 -16.75
N HIS A 377 17.86 14.20 -16.62
CA HIS A 377 18.55 13.15 -15.88
C HIS A 377 19.98 12.91 -16.38
N SER A 378 20.16 12.86 -17.70
CA SER A 378 21.44 12.56 -18.34
C SER A 378 22.54 13.57 -18.02
N GLU A 379 22.20 14.84 -17.72
CA GLU A 379 23.18 15.91 -17.49
C GLU A 379 23.89 15.77 -16.13
N PHE A 380 23.15 15.46 -15.06
CA PHE A 380 23.76 15.18 -13.76
C PHE A 380 24.44 13.81 -13.72
N VAL A 381 23.92 12.83 -14.46
CA VAL A 381 24.57 11.52 -14.61
C VAL A 381 25.91 11.66 -15.32
N PHE A 382 25.95 12.34 -16.46
CA PHE A 382 27.20 12.59 -17.19
C PHE A 382 28.23 13.28 -16.31
N THR A 383 27.80 14.29 -15.55
CA THR A 383 28.66 15.00 -14.60
C THR A 383 29.21 14.08 -13.52
N ALA A 384 28.37 13.24 -12.92
CA ALA A 384 28.80 12.29 -11.89
C ALA A 384 29.76 11.22 -12.42
N ILE A 385 29.56 10.73 -13.66
CA ILE A 385 30.50 9.82 -14.32
C ILE A 385 31.85 10.54 -14.54
N LYS A 386 31.84 11.80 -15.01
CA LYS A 386 33.08 12.59 -15.14
C LYS A 386 33.74 12.88 -13.79
N ASN A 387 32.97 12.98 -12.71
CA ASN A 387 33.53 13.13 -11.37
C ASN A 387 34.21 11.84 -10.92
N GLU A 388 33.65 10.67 -11.23
CA GLU A 388 34.26 9.37 -10.98
C GLU A 388 35.61 9.25 -11.72
N GLU A 389 35.61 9.47 -13.04
CA GLU A 389 36.80 9.32 -13.90
C GLU A 389 37.99 10.22 -13.48
N HIS A 390 37.70 11.38 -12.88
CA HIS A 390 38.72 12.34 -12.44
C HIS A 390 38.99 12.32 -10.93
N ASP A 391 38.43 11.33 -10.24
CA ASP A 391 38.45 11.21 -8.80
C ASP A 391 38.07 12.50 -8.00
N ARG A 392 36.97 13.20 -8.38
CA ARG A 392 36.54 14.47 -7.74
C ARG A 392 35.17 14.53 -7.02
N GLY A 393 34.11 15.20 -7.46
CA GLY A 393 32.98 15.66 -6.60
C GLY A 393 32.21 14.66 -5.70
N ASP A 394 31.20 15.15 -4.99
CA ASP A 394 30.47 14.33 -3.99
C ASP A 394 29.48 13.32 -4.59
N PHE A 395 29.19 13.41 -5.88
CA PHE A 395 28.40 12.42 -6.63
C PHE A 395 29.25 11.75 -7.70
N ARG A 396 29.35 10.41 -7.63
CA ARG A 396 30.18 9.58 -8.52
C ARG A 396 29.36 8.55 -9.27
N GLY A 397 29.47 8.52 -10.59
CA GLY A 397 28.68 7.63 -11.44
C GLY A 397 29.42 6.34 -11.78
N TYR A 398 28.79 5.19 -11.52
CA TYR A 398 29.31 3.85 -11.75
C TYR A 398 28.40 3.04 -12.68
N ALA A 399 28.96 2.05 -13.39
CA ALA A 399 28.14 1.06 -14.07
C ALA A 399 27.39 0.19 -13.04
N ILE A 400 26.19 -0.28 -13.41
CA ILE A 400 25.34 -1.09 -12.50
C ILE A 400 25.99 -2.41 -12.03
N THR A 401 27.03 -2.87 -12.75
CA THR A 401 27.79 -4.08 -12.47
C THR A 401 29.04 -3.85 -11.61
N GLU A 402 29.40 -2.59 -11.35
CA GLU A 402 30.64 -2.20 -10.67
C GLU A 402 30.40 -1.68 -9.26
N TYR A 403 29.18 -1.21 -8.99
CA TYR A 403 28.81 -0.62 -7.72
C TYR A 403 27.45 -1.15 -7.24
N ALA A 404 27.38 -1.58 -5.98
CA ALA A 404 26.12 -1.99 -5.35
C ALA A 404 25.46 -0.75 -4.71
N PRO A 405 24.19 -0.44 -5.03
CA PRO A 405 23.52 0.75 -4.52
C PRO A 405 23.39 0.73 -2.99
N LYS A 406 23.45 1.90 -2.38
CA LYS A 406 23.22 2.17 -0.95
C LYS A 406 22.04 3.15 -0.78
N ILE A 407 21.53 3.25 0.45
CA ILE A 407 20.54 4.27 0.81
C ILE A 407 21.15 5.66 0.53
N GLY A 408 20.40 6.50 -0.18
CA GLY A 408 20.81 7.85 -0.59
C GLY A 408 21.42 7.95 -1.99
N ASP A 409 21.74 6.82 -2.63
CA ASP A 409 22.24 6.77 -4.01
C ASP A 409 21.11 7.01 -5.02
N ILE A 410 21.47 7.31 -6.27
CA ILE A 410 20.49 7.52 -7.36
C ILE A 410 20.70 6.45 -8.43
N ILE A 411 19.63 5.74 -8.82
CA ILE A 411 19.67 4.73 -9.88
C ILE A 411 19.10 5.33 -11.15
N GLN A 412 19.77 5.10 -12.29
CA GLN A 412 19.34 5.56 -13.61
C GLN A 412 18.92 4.40 -14.52
N ASN A 413 17.86 4.62 -15.31
CA ASN A 413 17.46 3.74 -16.40
C ASN A 413 17.06 4.50 -17.68
N ASN A 414 17.00 3.77 -18.80
CA ASN A 414 16.43 4.26 -20.04
C ASN A 414 14.93 4.54 -19.93
N GLN A 415 14.43 5.53 -20.68
CA GLN A 415 13.00 5.68 -20.91
C GLN A 415 12.46 4.58 -21.85
N PRO A 416 11.13 4.31 -21.85
CA PRO A 416 10.50 3.40 -22.81
C PRO A 416 10.91 3.66 -24.26
N GLY A 417 11.33 2.59 -24.94
CA GLY A 417 11.73 2.63 -26.36
C GLY A 417 13.19 3.02 -26.62
N TYR A 418 13.98 3.28 -25.57
CA TYR A 418 15.40 3.63 -25.67
C TYR A 418 16.31 2.59 -25.00
N ASP A 419 17.56 2.50 -25.48
CA ASP A 419 18.54 1.52 -25.01
C ASP A 419 19.98 2.09 -25.03
N PHE A 420 20.22 3.15 -24.26
CA PHE A 420 21.55 3.71 -24.05
C PHE A 420 22.32 2.91 -22.98
N SER A 421 23.61 2.71 -23.22
CA SER A 421 24.51 2.01 -22.28
C SER A 421 25.29 2.97 -21.39
N PHE A 422 25.93 2.45 -20.35
CA PHE A 422 26.87 3.22 -19.53
C PHE A 422 27.99 3.85 -20.36
N SER A 423 28.53 3.13 -21.35
CA SER A 423 29.56 3.65 -22.25
C SER A 423 29.08 4.82 -23.09
N TYR A 424 27.80 4.84 -23.47
CA TYR A 424 27.17 5.97 -24.16
C TYR A 424 27.01 7.17 -23.21
N ALA A 425 26.47 6.93 -22.01
CA ALA A 425 26.32 7.92 -20.94
C ALA A 425 27.64 8.57 -20.52
N ARG A 426 28.77 7.89 -20.72
CA ARG A 426 30.12 8.38 -20.42
C ARG A 426 30.63 9.44 -21.40
N THR A 427 30.07 9.52 -22.60
CA THR A 427 30.51 10.43 -23.69
C THR A 427 29.43 11.39 -24.18
N HIS A 428 28.17 11.21 -23.76
CA HIS A 428 27.04 12.04 -24.15
C HIS A 428 26.33 12.56 -22.91
N SER A 429 26.02 13.86 -22.86
CA SER A 429 25.29 14.46 -21.73
C SER A 429 23.78 14.54 -21.95
N GLN A 430 23.30 14.25 -23.16
CA GLN A 430 21.89 14.39 -23.55
C GLN A 430 21.33 13.12 -24.17
N TYR A 431 20.44 12.45 -23.45
CA TYR A 431 19.68 11.30 -23.93
C TYR A 431 18.47 11.02 -23.04
N PRO A 432 17.36 10.50 -23.60
CA PRO A 432 16.18 10.10 -22.83
C PRO A 432 16.49 9.08 -21.74
N SER A 433 16.32 9.47 -20.48
CA SER A 433 16.55 8.61 -19.32
C SER A 433 15.70 9.05 -18.13
N HIS A 434 15.69 8.24 -17.09
CA HIS A 434 14.98 8.47 -15.83
C HIS A 434 15.88 8.08 -14.65
N SER A 435 15.75 8.77 -13.53
CA SER A 435 16.49 8.47 -12.30
C SER A 435 15.60 8.61 -11.06
N ALA A 436 15.89 7.82 -10.04
CA ALA A 436 15.18 7.84 -8.76
C ALA A 436 16.14 7.56 -7.58
N ILE A 437 15.78 8.04 -6.39
CA ILE A 437 16.62 8.01 -5.18
C ILE A 437 16.35 6.73 -4.40
N VAL A 438 17.40 5.99 -4.04
CA VAL A 438 17.31 4.80 -3.19
C VAL A 438 17.03 5.21 -1.75
N VAL A 439 15.90 4.77 -1.20
CA VAL A 439 15.45 5.14 0.15
C VAL A 439 15.38 3.94 1.11
N GLY A 440 15.62 2.74 0.60
CA GLY A 440 15.56 1.53 1.41
C GLY A 440 15.86 0.28 0.60
N PHE A 441 15.81 -0.85 1.29
CA PHE A 441 15.91 -2.17 0.69
C PHE A 441 14.87 -3.09 1.29
N GLU A 442 14.37 -4.01 0.49
CA GLU A 442 13.49 -5.08 0.97
C GLU A 442 13.75 -6.37 0.19
N THR A 443 13.31 -7.51 0.72
CA THR A 443 13.38 -8.79 0.02
C THR A 443 11.98 -9.23 -0.36
N ARG A 444 11.77 -9.56 -1.64
CA ARG A 444 10.51 -10.11 -2.17
C ARG A 444 10.82 -11.40 -2.91
N ASN A 445 10.16 -12.49 -2.54
CA ASN A 445 10.31 -13.80 -3.17
C ASN A 445 11.78 -14.25 -3.25
N GLY A 446 12.54 -14.05 -2.16
CA GLY A 446 13.96 -14.38 -2.08
C GLY A 446 14.90 -13.46 -2.87
N VAL A 447 14.39 -12.44 -3.56
CA VAL A 447 15.19 -11.44 -4.30
C VAL A 447 15.23 -10.14 -3.51
N ARG A 448 16.44 -9.65 -3.22
CA ARG A 448 16.65 -8.33 -2.62
C ARG A 448 16.36 -7.25 -3.67
N HIS A 449 15.66 -6.20 -3.29
CA HIS A 449 15.33 -5.04 -4.11
C HIS A 449 15.81 -3.76 -3.42
N ALA A 450 16.27 -2.80 -4.20
CA ALA A 450 16.34 -1.41 -3.77
C ALA A 450 14.97 -0.75 -3.94
N ILE A 451 14.52 -0.03 -2.92
CA ILE A 451 13.32 0.79 -2.95
C ILE A 451 13.74 2.19 -3.39
N THR A 452 13.16 2.69 -4.48
CA THR A 452 13.45 4.03 -5.00
C THR A 452 12.23 4.94 -4.93
N ILE A 453 12.44 6.24 -4.67
CA ILE A 453 11.43 7.29 -4.81
C ILE A 453 11.85 8.23 -5.95
N GLY A 454 10.92 8.55 -6.83
CA GLY A 454 11.10 9.48 -7.94
C GLY A 454 9.88 10.34 -8.21
N GLY A 455 10.07 11.41 -8.96
CA GLY A 455 8.99 12.25 -9.47
C GLY A 455 8.50 11.76 -10.83
N ASN A 456 7.30 12.18 -11.23
CA ASN A 456 6.61 11.78 -12.46
C ASN A 456 6.44 10.26 -12.59
N GLU A 457 6.47 9.53 -11.49
CA GLU A 457 6.37 8.07 -11.46
C GLU A 457 4.90 7.67 -11.55
N SER A 458 4.40 7.46 -12.77
CA SER A 458 2.96 7.42 -13.07
C SER A 458 2.27 8.76 -12.78
N ASN A 459 2.92 9.87 -13.17
CA ASN A 459 2.40 11.24 -13.04
C ASN A 459 2.18 11.70 -11.59
N THR A 460 2.94 11.13 -10.64
CA THR A 460 2.94 11.47 -9.21
C THR A 460 4.35 11.35 -8.62
N VAL A 461 4.53 11.68 -7.34
CA VAL A 461 5.70 11.25 -6.56
C VAL A 461 5.49 9.79 -6.17
N GLY A 462 6.36 8.89 -6.61
CA GLY A 462 6.08 7.45 -6.55
C GLY A 462 7.25 6.59 -6.14
N ARG A 463 6.92 5.39 -5.64
CA ARG A 463 7.86 4.34 -5.27
C ARG A 463 8.01 3.29 -6.37
N LYS A 464 9.23 2.78 -6.54
CA LYS A 464 9.53 1.62 -7.39
C LYS A 464 10.50 0.66 -6.71
N LEU A 465 10.54 -0.56 -7.21
CA LEU A 465 11.46 -1.60 -6.78
C LEU A 465 12.42 -1.94 -7.90
N VAL A 466 13.71 -1.93 -7.56
CA VAL A 466 14.80 -2.27 -8.46
C VAL A 466 15.38 -3.61 -7.98
N PRO A 467 15.21 -4.72 -8.73
CA PRO A 467 15.73 -6.01 -8.31
C PRO A 467 17.25 -6.00 -8.28
N LEU A 468 17.83 -6.69 -7.31
CA LEU A 468 19.26 -6.87 -7.15
C LEU A 468 19.68 -8.31 -7.47
N THR A 469 20.93 -8.46 -7.85
CA THR A 469 21.62 -9.76 -7.93
C THR A 469 21.96 -10.26 -6.52
N ALA A 470 22.37 -11.51 -6.38
CA ALA A 470 22.84 -12.05 -5.10
C ALA A 470 24.07 -11.28 -4.56
N GLY A 471 24.89 -10.70 -5.44
CA GLY A 471 26.03 -9.85 -5.09
C GLY A 471 25.64 -8.41 -4.70
N GLY A 472 24.35 -8.05 -4.71
CA GLY A 472 23.87 -6.72 -4.34
C GLY A 472 23.87 -5.70 -5.47
N PHE A 473 24.42 -6.01 -6.65
CA PHE A 473 24.35 -5.15 -7.84
C PHE A 473 22.94 -5.08 -8.42
N VAL A 474 22.61 -4.00 -9.14
CA VAL A 474 21.32 -3.89 -9.84
C VAL A 474 21.21 -4.98 -10.90
N ARG A 475 20.11 -5.75 -10.85
CA ARG A 475 19.79 -6.77 -11.84
C ARG A 475 19.24 -6.10 -13.09
N GLN A 476 19.91 -6.31 -14.22
CA GLN A 476 19.46 -5.76 -15.50
C GLN A 476 18.08 -6.30 -15.89
N ARG A 477 17.27 -5.46 -16.56
CA ARG A 477 15.98 -5.86 -17.15
C ARG A 477 16.23 -6.63 -18.44
N ALA A 478 15.35 -7.57 -18.79
CA ALA A 478 15.55 -8.42 -19.97
C ALA A 478 15.16 -7.76 -21.30
N ASN A 479 14.23 -6.79 -21.28
CA ASN A 479 13.53 -6.34 -22.49
C ASN A 479 13.68 -4.84 -22.77
N THR A 480 13.28 -3.98 -21.83
CA THR A 480 13.20 -2.53 -22.06
C THR A 480 13.56 -1.76 -20.78
N ASN A 481 13.76 -0.45 -20.94
CA ASN A 481 14.12 0.49 -19.88
C ASN A 481 15.37 0.01 -19.12
N HIS A 482 16.40 -0.44 -19.83
CA HIS A 482 17.60 -1.00 -19.22
C HIS A 482 18.21 -0.02 -18.22
N TYR A 483 18.65 -0.54 -17.08
CA TYR A 483 19.40 0.23 -16.10
C TYR A 483 20.78 0.57 -16.67
N ILE A 484 21.24 1.79 -16.41
CA ILE A 484 22.44 2.36 -17.05
C ILE A 484 23.54 2.54 -16.01
N SER A 485 23.24 3.30 -14.95
CA SER A 485 24.24 3.74 -13.97
C SER A 485 23.67 3.85 -12.56
N ILE A 486 24.57 3.96 -11.58
CA ILE A 486 24.27 4.30 -10.19
C ILE A 486 25.17 5.47 -9.82
N LEU A 487 24.58 6.51 -9.23
CA LEU A 487 25.30 7.64 -8.68
C LEU A 487 25.45 7.44 -7.18
N GLU A 488 26.68 7.17 -6.74
CA GLU A 488 27.04 7.15 -5.33
C GLU A 488 26.95 8.57 -4.77
N ASN A 489 26.19 8.72 -3.70
CA ASN A 489 26.07 9.96 -2.94
C ASN A 489 27.03 9.94 -1.74
N ARG A 490 28.07 10.77 -1.80
CA ARG A 490 29.12 10.87 -0.75
C ARG A 490 28.94 12.05 0.19
N MET A 491 27.83 12.79 0.09
CA MET A 491 27.53 13.90 0.99
C MET A 491 27.48 13.44 2.45
N ALA A 492 27.95 14.27 3.39
CA ALA A 492 28.05 13.95 4.82
C ALA A 492 26.69 13.68 5.54
N GLY A 493 25.56 13.80 4.85
CA GLY A 493 24.23 13.38 5.29
C GLY A 493 23.51 12.42 4.32
N GLY A 494 24.24 11.83 3.36
CA GLY A 494 23.66 11.02 2.27
C GLY A 494 23.23 9.62 2.68
N ALA A 495 23.89 9.02 3.68
CA ALA A 495 23.48 7.73 4.25
C ALA A 495 22.54 7.99 5.44
N GLY A 496 21.24 8.15 5.16
CA GLY A 496 20.23 8.04 6.20
C GLY A 496 20.45 6.74 6.97
N THR A 497 20.60 6.83 8.29
CA THR A 497 20.61 5.65 9.17
C THR A 497 19.35 4.84 8.82
N GLY A 498 19.53 3.61 8.32
CA GLY A 498 18.43 2.73 7.93
C GLY A 498 17.42 2.51 9.06
N PRO A 499 16.38 1.69 8.84
CA PRO A 499 15.37 1.42 9.87
C PRO A 499 16.07 1.01 11.17
N ARG A 500 15.88 1.81 12.22
CA ARG A 500 16.42 1.50 13.54
C ARG A 500 15.53 0.38 14.09
N LEU A 501 16.04 -0.84 14.08
CA LEU A 501 15.32 -2.02 14.53
C LEU A 501 15.54 -2.19 16.03
N PRO A 502 14.54 -2.63 16.81
CA PRO A 502 14.76 -3.06 18.18
C PRO A 502 15.89 -4.10 18.26
N GLY A 503 16.74 -4.02 19.28
CA GLY A 503 17.92 -4.89 19.38
C GLY A 503 19.00 -4.36 20.30
N ARG A 504 20.19 -4.98 20.25
CA ARG A 504 21.35 -4.56 21.05
C ARG A 504 22.10 -3.42 20.37
N TYR A 505 22.41 -2.40 21.16
CA TYR A 505 23.12 -1.20 20.73
C TYR A 505 24.25 -0.86 21.70
N VAL A 506 25.20 -0.06 21.24
CA VAL A 506 26.29 0.50 22.03
C VAL A 506 26.30 2.03 21.93
N VAL A 507 26.51 2.68 23.08
CA VAL A 507 26.62 4.13 23.19
C VAL A 507 27.92 4.63 22.56
N ARG A 508 27.84 5.61 21.65
CA ARG A 508 28.99 6.25 20.98
C ARG A 508 29.12 7.75 21.28
N ALA A 509 28.37 8.28 22.24
CA ALA A 509 28.53 9.66 22.70
C ALA A 509 29.85 9.86 23.45
N ARG A 510 30.46 11.05 23.33
CA ARG A 510 31.57 11.54 24.17
C ARG A 510 31.25 12.98 24.59
N PRO A 511 31.35 13.36 25.88
CA PRO A 511 31.77 12.54 27.01
C PRO A 511 30.75 11.46 27.39
N ASP A 512 29.46 11.79 27.53
CA ASP A 512 28.43 10.84 28.02
C ASP A 512 27.05 11.04 27.35
N LEU A 513 26.10 10.11 27.56
CA LEU A 513 24.72 10.13 27.06
C LEU A 513 23.67 10.15 28.18
N ASN A 514 22.73 11.09 28.16
CA ASN A 514 21.67 11.19 29.17
C ASN A 514 20.53 10.19 28.92
N LEU A 515 20.22 9.35 29.92
CA LEU A 515 18.98 8.58 30.01
C LEU A 515 17.90 9.44 30.69
N ARG A 516 16.76 9.59 30.04
CA ARG A 516 15.66 10.47 30.47
C ARG A 516 14.38 9.71 30.73
N ALA A 517 13.49 10.32 31.51
CA ALA A 517 12.17 9.77 31.79
C ALA A 517 11.20 9.79 30.58
N GLY A 518 11.52 10.55 29.52
CA GLY A 518 10.70 10.65 28.31
C GLY A 518 11.50 11.11 27.09
N PRO A 519 10.90 11.05 25.88
CA PRO A 519 11.59 11.20 24.59
C PRO A 519 11.81 12.67 24.18
N ASP A 520 12.31 13.49 25.10
CA ASP A 520 12.79 14.84 24.83
C ASP A 520 13.74 15.32 25.93
N THR A 521 14.57 16.29 25.58
CA THR A 521 15.41 17.12 26.43
C THR A 521 14.70 17.81 27.59
N THR A 522 13.37 17.98 27.56
CA THR A 522 12.57 18.56 28.65
C THR A 522 12.30 17.58 29.80
N PHE A 523 12.41 16.27 29.56
CA PHE A 523 12.20 15.26 30.59
C PHE A 523 13.41 15.13 31.53
N THR A 524 13.12 14.82 32.80
CA THR A 524 14.13 14.62 33.85
C THR A 524 15.17 13.58 33.46
N ILE A 525 16.44 13.90 33.72
CA ILE A 525 17.57 12.97 33.55
C ILE A 525 17.53 11.96 34.70
N LYS A 526 17.43 10.67 34.38
CA LYS A 526 17.44 9.58 35.36
C LYS A 526 18.87 9.11 35.64
N GLN A 527 19.70 9.02 34.61
CA GLN A 527 21.07 8.51 34.67
C GLN A 527 21.89 9.06 33.50
N VAL A 528 23.21 9.02 33.63
CA VAL A 528 24.18 9.30 32.55
C VAL A 528 24.88 7.99 32.18
N LEU A 529 24.98 7.70 30.88
CA LEU A 529 25.56 6.48 30.33
C LEU A 529 26.90 6.78 29.66
N ASP A 530 27.92 5.99 30.00
CA ASP A 530 29.28 6.15 29.51
C ASP A 530 29.43 5.66 28.05
N TYR A 531 30.44 6.17 27.35
CA TYR A 531 30.88 5.63 26.06
C TYR A 531 31.12 4.10 26.16
N GLY A 532 30.57 3.35 25.20
CA GLY A 532 30.72 1.89 25.16
C GLY A 532 29.70 1.12 25.98
N THR A 533 28.79 1.80 26.69
CA THR A 533 27.66 1.14 27.38
C THR A 533 26.82 0.36 26.38
N ILE A 534 26.58 -0.92 26.67
CA ILE A 534 25.68 -1.79 25.89
C ILE A 534 24.27 -1.64 26.48
N LEU A 535 23.27 -1.53 25.61
CA LEU A 535 21.86 -1.44 25.98
C LEU A 535 20.97 -2.14 24.94
N HIS A 536 19.72 -2.40 25.30
CA HIS A 536 18.71 -2.98 24.41
C HIS A 536 17.70 -1.89 24.03
N ALA A 537 17.66 -1.50 22.76
CA ALA A 537 16.63 -0.60 22.25
C ALA A 537 15.35 -1.40 22.00
N LEU A 538 14.27 -1.03 22.68
CA LEU A 538 12.96 -1.69 22.59
C LEU A 538 12.10 -1.06 21.49
N GLU A 539 12.18 0.26 21.36
CA GLU A 539 11.36 1.07 20.46
C GLU A 539 12.12 2.36 20.10
N PHE A 540 11.83 2.93 18.92
CA PHE A 540 12.28 4.25 18.52
C PHE A 540 11.08 5.17 18.34
N VAL A 541 11.14 6.34 18.97
CA VAL A 541 10.10 7.37 18.95
C VAL A 541 10.66 8.60 18.27
N ASP A 542 10.01 9.04 17.19
CA ASP A 542 10.34 10.28 16.51
C ASP A 542 9.66 11.46 17.23
N THR A 543 10.44 12.48 17.58
CA THR A 543 9.91 13.73 18.13
C THR A 543 10.44 14.94 17.35
N PRO A 544 9.81 16.12 17.48
CA PRO A 544 10.32 17.33 16.81
C PRO A 544 11.76 17.69 17.18
N ARG A 545 12.28 17.19 18.32
CA ARG A 545 13.67 17.40 18.77
C ARG A 545 14.61 16.26 18.43
N GLY A 546 14.16 15.32 17.59
CA GLY A 546 14.92 14.19 17.05
C GLY A 546 14.43 12.84 17.55
N VAL A 547 15.13 11.78 17.19
CA VAL A 547 14.72 10.39 17.45
C VAL A 547 15.23 9.92 18.81
N TRP A 548 14.37 9.32 19.61
CA TRP A 548 14.69 8.77 20.93
C TRP A 548 14.47 7.27 20.95
N ALA A 549 15.38 6.53 21.57
CA ALA A 549 15.23 5.10 21.79
C ALA A 549 14.70 4.86 23.21
N LEU A 550 13.62 4.11 23.35
CA LEU A 550 13.24 3.48 24.61
C LEU A 550 14.19 2.32 24.87
N VAL A 551 14.84 2.30 26.03
CA VAL A 551 15.91 1.34 26.32
C VAL A 551 15.64 0.51 27.57
N ASP A 552 16.19 -0.69 27.53
CA ASP A 552 16.35 -1.66 28.60
C ASP A 552 17.85 -1.82 28.84
N LEU A 553 18.33 -1.46 30.03
CA LEU A 553 19.75 -1.47 30.37
C LEU A 553 20.22 -2.88 30.77
N GLU A 554 19.38 -3.64 31.45
CA GLU A 554 19.69 -4.96 31.97
C GLU A 554 19.39 -6.11 30.98
N GLY A 555 18.60 -5.84 29.94
CA GLY A 555 18.16 -6.85 28.97
C GLY A 555 17.05 -7.77 29.49
N ASP A 556 16.31 -7.35 30.52
CA ASP A 556 15.28 -8.13 31.19
C ASP A 556 13.84 -7.80 30.72
N GLY A 557 13.72 -6.89 29.75
CA GLY A 557 12.45 -6.36 29.24
C GLY A 557 11.92 -5.15 30.00
N GLY A 558 12.68 -4.64 30.99
CA GLY A 558 12.41 -3.42 31.74
C GLY A 558 12.45 -2.16 30.85
N ARG A 559 11.68 -1.14 31.22
CA ARG A 559 11.64 0.16 30.51
C ARG A 559 12.37 1.20 31.34
N ASP A 560 13.67 1.34 31.14
CA ASP A 560 14.52 2.18 32.00
C ASP A 560 14.49 3.65 31.62
N GLY A 561 14.19 3.97 30.36
CA GLY A 561 13.98 5.34 29.92
C GLY A 561 14.37 5.55 28.46
N TYR A 562 14.55 6.82 28.10
CA TYR A 562 14.82 7.24 26.74
C TYR A 562 16.21 7.83 26.58
N VAL A 563 16.91 7.48 25.51
CA VAL A 563 18.18 8.09 25.10
C VAL A 563 18.09 8.61 23.68
N PHE A 564 18.90 9.61 23.34
CA PHE A 564 18.88 10.17 21.99
C PHE A 564 19.53 9.20 20.99
N ALA A 565 18.75 8.75 20.01
CA ALA A 565 19.09 7.59 19.17
C ALA A 565 20.26 7.84 18.21
N SER A 566 20.60 9.10 17.92
CA SER A 566 21.75 9.45 17.08
C SER A 566 23.10 9.04 17.68
N TYR A 567 23.15 8.76 18.98
CA TYR A 567 24.34 8.31 19.68
C TYR A 567 24.41 6.79 19.86
N LEU A 568 23.47 6.04 19.28
CA LEU A 568 23.44 4.59 19.33
C LEU A 568 23.91 4.00 18.01
N VAL A 569 24.74 2.96 18.08
CA VAL A 569 25.05 2.10 16.94
C VAL A 569 24.74 0.64 17.29
N PRO A 570 24.27 -0.19 16.34
CA PRO A 570 24.07 -1.61 16.59
C PRO A 570 25.35 -2.24 17.17
N ALA A 571 25.20 -3.05 18.23
CA ALA A 571 26.31 -3.64 18.99
C ALA A 571 26.88 -4.91 18.33
#